data_AF-U7UJ39-F1
#
_entry.id   AF-U7UJ39-F1
#
_cell.length_a   1.000
_cell.length_b   1.000
_cell.length_c   1.000
_cell.angle_alpha   90.00
_cell.angle_beta   90.00
_cell.angle_gamma   90.00
#
_symmetry.space_group_name_H-M   'P 1'
#
loop_
_entity.id
_entity.type
_entity.pdbx_description
1 polymer ?
#
loop_
_entity_poly.entity_id
_entity_poly.type
_entity_poly.pdbx_seq_one_letter_code
_entity_poly.pdbx_strand_id
1 'polypeptide(L)'
;GYVGIVWLEELDQFSGMEEIRNLNQSLLRGGPIFWEFCSFNPPKSQNNWVNEEKLFEDPDRLVHHSTYLGVPREWLGDRFFEDAEKLKAKNDAAYRHEYLGEVTGTGGSVFENVEDMNMTDEQISQFDRRHFGLDFGFSIDPLSFLGMHYNAKYEDLYIYNEIYQQKLSNKRLAELILPHVGHERVMADSAEPKSIVELRGYGLRVNGAKKGPDSVDFGIRWLQNLRHIYIDKKRCPNTYREFVNYEYERNREGQFISAYPDKNNHSIDACRYGCSPLMARNRIKIMH
;
A
#
# COMPACT_ATOMS: atom_id res chain seq x y z
N GLY A 1 -31.65 -4.34 32.83
CA GLY A 1 -30.45 -5.11 32.45
C GLY A 1 -29.39 -4.13 31.99
N TYR A 2 -28.12 -4.46 32.18
CA TYR A 2 -26.98 -3.69 31.68
C TYR A 2 -26.08 -4.60 30.83
N VAL A 3 -25.22 -4.02 30.00
CA VAL A 3 -24.24 -4.78 29.22
C VAL A 3 -23.11 -5.18 30.17
N GLY A 4 -22.95 -6.48 30.44
CA GLY A 4 -21.91 -6.98 31.36
C GLY A 4 -20.56 -7.24 30.70
N ILE A 5 -20.53 -7.44 29.37
CA ILE A 5 -19.33 -7.75 28.59
C ILE A 5 -19.36 -6.94 27.30
N VAL A 6 -18.24 -6.27 27.00
CA VAL A 6 -17.96 -5.58 25.74
C VAL A 6 -16.72 -6.21 25.13
N TRP A 7 -16.74 -6.45 23.82
CA TRP A 7 -15.56 -6.90 23.08
C TRP A 7 -15.38 -6.04 21.83
N LEU A 8 -14.29 -5.29 21.79
CA LEU A 8 -13.86 -4.47 20.67
C LEU A 8 -12.79 -5.24 19.88
N GLU A 9 -13.22 -5.80 18.75
CA GLU A 9 -12.34 -6.45 17.77
C GLU A 9 -11.76 -5.41 16.81
N GLU A 10 -10.57 -5.69 16.26
CA GLU A 10 -9.83 -4.79 15.36
C GLU A 10 -9.69 -3.38 15.95
N LEU A 11 -9.32 -3.31 17.24
CA LEU A 11 -9.28 -2.06 17.99
C LEU A 11 -8.45 -0.98 17.28
N ASP A 12 -7.37 -1.35 16.59
CA ASP A 12 -6.52 -0.44 15.83
C ASP A 12 -7.22 0.33 14.70
N GLN A 13 -8.38 -0.16 14.22
CA GLN A 13 -9.15 0.47 13.14
C GLN A 13 -10.07 1.60 13.63
N PHE A 14 -10.26 1.76 14.94
CA PHE A 14 -10.98 2.91 15.49
C PHE A 14 -10.11 4.17 15.40
N SER A 15 -10.75 5.33 15.41
CA SER A 15 -10.08 6.63 15.21
C SER A 15 -9.19 7.06 16.37
N GLY A 16 -9.41 6.52 17.57
CA GLY A 16 -8.62 6.79 18.76
C GLY A 16 -9.37 6.55 20.06
N MET A 17 -8.70 6.78 21.20
CA MET A 17 -9.27 6.58 22.54
C MET A 17 -10.48 7.47 22.84
N GLU A 18 -10.65 8.62 22.16
CA GLU A 18 -11.85 9.44 22.33
C GLU A 18 -13.12 8.71 21.86
N GLU A 19 -13.03 8.04 20.71
CA GLU A 19 -14.13 7.21 20.19
C GLU A 19 -14.45 6.06 21.15
N ILE A 20 -13.43 5.38 21.67
CA ILE A 20 -13.59 4.30 22.65
C ILE A 20 -14.26 4.79 23.94
N ARG A 21 -13.82 5.94 24.47
CA ARG A 21 -14.42 6.54 25.68
C ARG A 21 -15.90 6.88 25.46
N ASN A 22 -16.24 7.45 24.31
CA ASN A 22 -17.62 7.78 23.97
C ASN A 22 -18.49 6.53 23.87
N LEU A 23 -17.97 5.46 23.27
CA LEU A 23 -18.65 4.16 23.21
C LEU A 23 -18.86 3.59 24.62
N ASN A 24 -17.81 3.62 25.44
CA ASN A 24 -17.84 3.08 26.80
C ASN A 24 -18.81 3.81 27.73
N GLN A 25 -19.01 5.13 27.56
CA GLN A 25 -20.06 5.86 28.29
C GLN A 25 -21.48 5.32 28.03
N SER A 26 -21.70 4.75 26.85
CA SER A 26 -23.00 4.18 26.46
C SER A 26 -23.12 2.71 26.88
N LEU A 27 -22.05 1.93 26.71
CA LEU A 27 -22.04 0.48 26.95
C LEU A 27 -21.84 0.13 28.43
N LEU A 28 -20.93 0.81 29.12
CA LEU A 28 -20.51 0.48 30.49
C LEU A 28 -21.31 1.26 31.53
N ARG A 29 -22.65 1.12 31.52
CA ARG A 29 -23.56 1.84 32.46
C ARG A 29 -24.56 0.92 33.16
N GLY A 30 -24.86 1.22 34.43
CA GLY A 30 -25.99 0.64 35.17
C GLY A 30 -25.70 -0.68 35.92
N GLY A 31 -24.45 -1.15 35.93
CA GLY A 31 -24.02 -2.36 36.65
C GLY A 31 -22.77 -2.12 37.51
N PRO A 32 -22.50 -2.99 38.51
CA PRO A 32 -21.34 -2.86 39.39
C PRO A 32 -20.04 -3.48 38.84
N ILE A 33 -20.12 -4.36 37.82
CA ILE A 33 -18.97 -5.07 37.24
C ILE A 33 -19.15 -5.13 35.72
N PHE A 34 -18.08 -4.83 34.98
CA PHE A 34 -18.01 -4.94 33.53
C PHE A 34 -16.72 -5.66 33.12
N TRP A 35 -16.77 -6.38 31.99
CA TRP A 35 -15.59 -6.93 31.34
C TRP A 35 -15.45 -6.31 29.94
N GLU A 36 -14.35 -5.62 29.70
CA GLU A 36 -14.01 -5.08 28.39
C GLU A 36 -12.84 -5.87 27.82
N PHE A 37 -13.05 -6.47 26.65
CA PHE A 37 -12.02 -7.15 25.88
C PHE A 37 -11.67 -6.28 24.68
N CYS A 38 -10.37 -6.09 24.45
CA CYS A 38 -9.84 -5.35 23.32
C CYS A 38 -8.82 -6.22 22.61
N SER A 39 -9.04 -6.49 21.33
CA SER A 39 -8.15 -7.32 20.49
C SER A 39 -7.78 -6.56 19.22
N PHE A 40 -6.52 -6.67 18.84
CA PHE A 40 -5.97 -6.04 17.64
C PHE A 40 -4.67 -6.71 17.23
N ASN A 41 -4.30 -6.54 15.96
CA ASN A 41 -2.93 -6.79 15.51
C ASN A 41 -2.15 -5.46 15.67
N PRO A 42 -1.00 -5.44 16.37
CA PRO A 42 -0.25 -4.20 16.57
C PRO A 42 0.02 -3.51 15.23
N PRO A 43 -0.33 -2.23 15.04
CA PRO A 43 0.01 -1.50 13.82
C PRO A 43 1.53 -1.31 13.69
N LYS A 44 2.03 -1.16 12.45
CA LYS A 44 3.48 -0.93 12.19
C LYS A 44 4.04 0.29 12.90
N SER A 45 3.21 1.31 13.06
CA SER A 45 3.55 2.58 13.69
C SER A 45 3.62 2.49 15.21
N GLN A 46 4.78 2.82 15.77
CA GLN A 46 4.92 3.08 17.21
C GLN A 46 3.99 4.19 17.69
N ASN A 47 3.79 5.23 16.88
CA ASN A 47 2.90 6.36 17.22
C ASN A 47 1.43 6.07 16.89
N ASN A 48 1.05 4.82 16.55
CA ASN A 48 -0.38 4.53 16.44
C ASN A 48 -0.99 4.54 17.84
N TRP A 49 -2.20 5.09 17.96
CA TRP A 49 -2.86 5.32 19.23
C TRP A 49 -3.01 4.06 20.08
N VAL A 50 -3.25 2.88 19.48
CA VAL A 50 -3.41 1.64 20.25
C VAL A 50 -2.08 1.12 20.77
N ASN A 51 -0.99 1.36 20.03
CA ASN A 51 0.36 1.03 20.47
C ASN A 51 0.82 1.96 21.59
N GLU A 52 0.48 3.25 21.52
CA GLU A 52 0.72 4.21 22.60
C GLU A 52 -0.13 3.89 23.84
N GLU A 53 -1.42 3.62 23.65
CA GLU A 53 -2.36 3.29 24.73
C GLU A 53 -1.92 2.04 25.53
N LYS A 54 -1.29 1.07 24.85
CA LYS A 54 -0.69 -0.12 25.47
C LYS A 54 0.49 0.19 26.39
N LEU A 55 1.20 1.31 26.19
CA LEU A 55 2.34 1.71 27.02
C LEU A 55 1.91 2.28 28.38
N PHE A 56 0.66 2.72 28.52
CA PHE A 56 0.14 3.24 29.78
C PHE A 56 -0.22 2.09 30.72
N GLU A 57 0.41 2.05 31.89
CA GLU A 57 0.07 1.12 32.95
C GLU A 57 -1.20 1.58 33.67
N ASP A 58 -2.26 0.77 33.58
CA ASP A 58 -3.51 0.93 34.32
C ASP A 58 -3.70 -0.32 35.20
N PRO A 59 -3.82 -0.19 36.54
CA PRO A 59 -4.00 -1.32 37.44
C PRO A 59 -5.21 -2.21 37.13
N ASP A 60 -6.23 -1.66 36.47
CA ASP A 60 -7.46 -2.36 36.12
C ASP A 60 -7.40 -2.96 34.70
N ARG A 61 -6.25 -2.87 34.02
CA ARG A 61 -6.04 -3.37 32.66
C ARG A 61 -5.01 -4.49 32.59
N LEU A 62 -5.38 -5.61 32.00
CA LEU A 62 -4.46 -6.69 31.64
C LEU A 62 -4.11 -6.62 30.16
N VAL A 63 -2.82 -6.46 29.85
CA VAL A 63 -2.31 -6.54 28.47
C VAL A 63 -1.69 -7.92 28.26
N HIS A 64 -2.21 -8.67 27.29
CA HIS A 64 -1.69 -9.98 26.90
C HIS A 64 -1.19 -9.94 25.45
N HIS A 65 0.04 -10.40 25.22
CA HIS A 65 0.60 -10.54 23.88
C HIS A 65 0.66 -12.02 23.48
N SER A 66 0.00 -12.36 22.38
CA SER A 66 0.00 -13.71 21.81
C SER A 66 0.51 -13.69 20.39
N THR A 67 1.19 -14.76 19.98
CA THR A 67 1.57 -15.01 18.59
C THR A 67 1.09 -16.39 18.18
N TYR A 68 1.11 -16.66 16.88
CA TYR A 68 0.79 -17.97 16.32
C TYR A 68 1.68 -19.11 16.85
N LEU A 69 2.86 -18.78 17.39
CA LEU A 69 3.79 -19.75 17.98
C LEU A 69 3.29 -20.30 19.33
N GLY A 70 2.36 -19.60 20.00
CA GLY A 70 1.83 -19.97 21.31
C GLY A 70 0.59 -20.86 21.27
N VAL A 71 0.04 -21.14 20.09
CA VAL A 71 -1.19 -21.94 19.92
C VAL A 71 -0.90 -23.27 19.22
N PRO A 72 -1.70 -24.33 19.46
CA PRO A 72 -1.55 -25.60 18.76
C PRO A 72 -1.57 -25.42 17.25
N ARG A 73 -0.60 -26.02 16.55
CA ARG A 73 -0.47 -25.96 15.08
C ARG A 73 -1.74 -26.39 14.35
N GLU A 74 -2.44 -27.38 14.91
CA GLU A 74 -3.71 -27.89 14.38
C GLU A 74 -4.85 -26.85 14.34
N TRP A 75 -4.78 -25.77 15.14
CA TRP A 75 -5.77 -24.68 15.10
C TRP A 75 -5.60 -23.77 13.89
N LEU A 76 -4.38 -23.66 13.37
CA LEU A 76 -4.05 -22.74 12.26
C LEU A 76 -3.84 -23.49 10.93
N GLY A 77 -3.46 -24.76 10.99
CA GLY A 77 -3.20 -25.61 9.83
C GLY A 77 -1.85 -25.35 9.16
N ASP A 78 -1.33 -26.34 8.44
CA ASP A 78 0.02 -26.29 7.86
C ASP A 78 0.23 -25.12 6.89
N ARG A 79 -0.80 -24.76 6.14
CA ARG A 79 -0.76 -23.65 5.19
C ARG A 79 -0.38 -22.32 5.86
N PHE A 80 -0.89 -22.04 7.05
CA PHE A 80 -0.57 -20.80 7.78
C PHE A 80 0.92 -20.71 8.09
N PHE A 81 1.53 -21.83 8.51
CA PHE A 81 2.96 -21.90 8.81
C PHE A 81 3.82 -21.83 7.55
N GLU A 82 3.38 -22.45 6.46
CA GLU A 82 4.07 -22.31 5.17
C GLU A 82 4.07 -20.86 4.68
N ASP A 83 2.95 -20.15 4.82
CA ASP A 83 2.83 -18.75 4.43
C ASP A 83 3.71 -17.85 5.33
N ALA A 84 3.74 -18.12 6.64
CA ALA A 84 4.65 -17.46 7.59
C ALA A 84 6.12 -17.64 7.21
N GLU A 85 6.56 -18.87 6.92
CA GLU A 85 7.95 -19.16 6.54
C GLU A 85 8.31 -18.60 5.17
N LYS A 86 7.38 -18.61 4.21
CA LYS A 86 7.58 -17.94 2.91
C LYS A 86 7.79 -16.44 3.10
N LEU A 87 6.97 -15.79 3.93
CA LEU A 87 7.11 -14.37 4.21
C LEU A 87 8.43 -14.09 4.92
N LYS A 88 8.79 -14.90 5.94
CA LYS A 88 10.07 -14.77 6.65
C LYS A 88 11.28 -14.85 5.74
N ALA A 89 11.28 -15.81 4.80
CA ALA A 89 12.37 -15.95 3.83
C ALA A 89 12.43 -14.80 2.81
N LYS A 90 11.27 -14.18 2.52
CA LYS A 90 11.14 -13.11 1.54
C LYS A 90 11.44 -11.73 2.14
N ASN A 91 10.89 -11.44 3.31
CA ASN A 91 10.95 -10.17 4.03
C ASN A 91 10.78 -10.43 5.54
N ASP A 92 11.91 -10.60 6.24
CA ASP A 92 11.94 -10.89 7.68
C ASP A 92 11.32 -9.76 8.53
N ALA A 93 11.43 -8.50 8.12
CA ALA A 93 10.80 -7.38 8.83
C ALA A 93 9.27 -7.45 8.77
N ALA A 94 8.71 -7.71 7.58
CA ALA A 94 7.27 -7.93 7.42
C ALA A 94 6.79 -9.15 8.23
N TYR A 95 7.57 -10.23 8.26
CA TYR A 95 7.26 -11.39 9.10
C TYR A 95 7.21 -11.06 10.61
N ARG A 96 8.24 -10.38 11.14
CA ARG A 96 8.26 -9.98 12.56
C ARG A 96 7.06 -9.11 12.91
N HIS A 97 6.64 -8.26 11.99
CA HIS A 97 5.44 -7.46 12.19
C HIS A 97 4.14 -8.29 12.12
N GLU A 98 3.86 -8.91 10.96
CA GLU A 98 2.57 -9.56 10.66
C GLU A 98 2.33 -10.81 11.49
N TYR A 99 3.38 -11.56 11.81
CA TYR A 99 3.26 -12.85 12.50
C TYR A 99 3.72 -12.82 13.96
N LEU A 100 4.66 -11.94 14.33
CA LEU A 100 5.15 -11.83 15.72
C LEU A 100 4.60 -10.62 16.47
N GLY A 101 3.88 -9.72 15.82
CA GLY A 101 3.31 -8.53 16.46
C GLY A 101 4.36 -7.50 16.87
N GLU A 102 5.56 -7.55 16.27
CA GLU A 102 6.62 -6.59 16.57
C GLU A 102 6.37 -5.25 15.89
N VAL A 103 6.56 -4.17 16.64
CA VAL A 103 6.47 -2.80 16.12
C VAL A 103 7.85 -2.37 15.65
N THR A 104 8.21 -2.70 14.41
CA THR A 104 9.59 -2.64 13.89
C THR A 104 9.99 -1.32 13.20
N GLY A 105 9.09 -0.34 13.05
CA GLY A 105 9.37 0.89 12.27
C GLY A 105 9.23 2.20 13.04
N THR A 106 9.77 3.29 12.46
CA THR A 106 9.24 4.66 12.65
C THR A 106 7.78 4.73 12.19
N GLY A 107 7.41 3.77 11.32
CA GLY A 107 6.09 3.18 11.07
C GLY A 107 5.06 4.07 10.39
N GLY A 108 5.49 5.23 9.92
CA GLY A 108 4.74 6.02 8.96
C GLY A 108 4.83 5.49 7.54
N SER A 109 5.99 5.02 7.10
CA SER A 109 6.21 4.71 5.67
C SER A 109 5.31 3.59 5.15
N VAL A 110 4.65 3.84 4.03
CA VAL A 110 3.78 2.88 3.35
C VAL A 110 4.59 1.84 2.59
N PHE A 111 5.75 2.19 2.05
CA PHE A 111 6.57 1.31 1.20
C PHE A 111 7.97 1.07 1.80
N GLU A 112 8.10 -0.01 2.56
CA GLU A 112 9.37 -0.44 3.18
C GLU A 112 10.26 -1.26 2.25
N ASN A 113 9.75 -1.66 1.07
CA ASN A 113 10.40 -2.54 0.10
C ASN A 113 11.01 -1.77 -1.10
N VAL A 114 11.24 -0.46 -0.96
CA VAL A 114 11.77 0.41 -2.03
C VAL A 114 13.27 0.55 -1.91
N GLU A 115 13.99 0.30 -3.00
CA GLU A 115 15.45 0.40 -3.06
C GLU A 115 15.91 1.19 -4.30
N ASP A 116 16.97 1.99 -4.13
CA ASP A 116 17.64 2.63 -5.26
C ASP A 116 18.49 1.61 -6.03
N MET A 117 18.28 1.53 -7.33
CA MET A 117 19.06 0.65 -8.21
C MET A 117 19.38 1.35 -9.53
N ASN A 118 20.66 1.56 -9.79
CA ASN A 118 21.12 2.12 -11.07
C ASN A 118 20.92 1.08 -12.20
N MET A 119 20.14 1.43 -13.23
CA MET A 119 19.83 0.55 -14.36
C MET A 119 20.49 1.06 -15.64
N THR A 120 21.34 0.23 -16.25
CA THR A 120 22.00 0.59 -17.52
C THR A 120 21.03 0.47 -18.69
N ASP A 121 21.31 1.17 -19.80
CA ASP A 121 20.48 1.09 -21.00
C ASP A 121 20.47 -0.35 -21.57
N GLU A 122 21.56 -1.11 -21.43
CA GLU A 122 21.62 -2.52 -21.82
C GLU A 122 20.65 -3.37 -20.98
N GLN A 123 20.62 -3.18 -19.65
CA GLN A 123 19.67 -3.89 -18.79
C GLN A 123 18.23 -3.55 -19.16
N ILE A 124 17.93 -2.27 -19.36
CA ILE A 124 16.59 -1.80 -19.75
C ILE A 124 16.17 -2.37 -21.11
N SER A 125 17.11 -2.46 -22.07
CA SER A 125 16.85 -3.03 -23.40
C SER A 125 16.46 -4.51 -23.38
N GLN A 126 16.84 -5.23 -22.33
CA GLN A 126 16.52 -6.65 -22.12
C GLN A 126 15.17 -6.87 -21.43
N PHE A 127 14.52 -5.82 -20.93
CA PHE A 127 13.22 -5.95 -20.28
C PHE A 127 12.14 -6.36 -21.30
N ASP A 128 11.60 -7.57 -21.11
CA ASP A 128 10.61 -8.21 -21.98
C ASP A 128 9.17 -8.12 -21.45
N ARG A 129 9.00 -7.85 -20.15
CA ARG A 129 7.71 -7.70 -19.45
C ARG A 129 7.51 -6.27 -19.01
N ARG A 130 7.40 -5.38 -20.00
CA ARG A 130 7.26 -3.94 -19.75
C ARG A 130 5.80 -3.58 -19.47
N HIS A 131 5.65 -2.59 -18.61
CA HIS A 131 4.36 -2.06 -18.18
C HIS A 131 4.46 -0.55 -18.13
N PHE A 132 3.39 0.12 -18.57
CA PHE A 132 3.36 1.57 -18.64
C PHE A 132 2.13 2.11 -17.93
N GLY A 133 2.38 3.04 -17.02
CA GLY A 133 1.38 3.68 -16.18
C GLY A 133 1.27 5.17 -16.49
N LEU A 134 0.06 5.72 -16.41
CA LEU A 134 -0.19 7.15 -16.59
C LEU A 134 -1.23 7.67 -15.59
N ASP A 135 -0.82 8.54 -14.69
CA ASP A 135 -1.69 9.34 -13.85
C ASP A 135 -1.81 10.75 -14.44
N PHE A 136 -3.04 11.22 -14.65
CA PHE A 136 -3.27 12.52 -15.27
C PHE A 136 -3.15 13.62 -14.22
N GLY A 137 -2.40 14.67 -14.55
CA GLY A 137 -2.33 15.92 -13.80
C GLY A 137 -2.12 17.08 -14.76
N PHE A 138 -2.51 18.29 -14.37
CA PHE A 138 -2.38 19.45 -15.26
C PHE A 138 -1.98 20.74 -14.55
N SER A 139 -2.70 21.14 -13.50
CA SER A 139 -2.48 22.44 -12.85
C SER A 139 -1.49 22.33 -11.68
N ILE A 140 -2.01 22.10 -10.47
CA ILE A 140 -1.21 21.94 -9.25
C ILE A 140 -0.59 20.54 -9.26
N ASP A 141 -1.41 19.53 -9.58
CA ASP A 141 -0.98 18.15 -9.67
C ASP A 141 -0.18 17.92 -10.97
N PRO A 142 1.03 17.34 -10.86
CA PRO A 142 1.81 16.94 -12.02
C PRO A 142 1.20 15.73 -12.69
N LEU A 143 1.33 15.67 -14.02
CA LEU A 143 1.15 14.42 -14.73
C LEU A 143 2.31 13.48 -14.39
N SER A 144 2.00 12.19 -14.23
CA SER A 144 3.01 11.16 -13.97
C SER A 144 2.88 9.99 -14.94
N PHE A 145 3.90 9.74 -15.75
CA PHE A 145 4.03 8.55 -16.58
C PHE A 145 5.21 7.72 -16.12
N LEU A 146 5.04 6.41 -16.05
CA LEU A 146 6.08 5.47 -15.64
C LEU A 146 6.30 4.35 -16.66
N GLY A 147 7.57 4.03 -16.91
CA GLY A 147 8.00 2.79 -17.57
C GLY A 147 8.56 1.81 -16.53
N MET A 148 7.99 0.61 -16.52
CA MET A 148 8.24 -0.41 -15.50
C MET A 148 8.50 -1.78 -16.11
N HIS A 149 9.21 -2.63 -15.39
CA HIS A 149 9.41 -4.05 -15.70
C HIS A 149 9.09 -4.89 -14.47
N TYR A 150 8.29 -5.95 -14.64
CA TYR A 150 7.93 -6.83 -13.53
C TYR A 150 8.48 -8.24 -13.72
N ASN A 151 9.32 -8.68 -12.78
CA ASN A 151 9.83 -10.04 -12.74
C ASN A 151 9.01 -10.91 -11.77
N ALA A 152 7.98 -11.56 -12.31
CA ALA A 152 7.09 -12.42 -11.53
C ALA A 152 7.75 -13.60 -10.81
N LYS A 153 8.98 -14.01 -11.18
CA LYS A 153 9.69 -15.10 -10.49
C LYS A 153 10.25 -14.64 -9.14
N TYR A 154 10.74 -13.40 -9.10
CA TYR A 154 11.35 -12.82 -7.90
C TYR A 154 10.44 -11.83 -7.18
N GLU A 155 9.30 -11.49 -7.82
CA GLU A 155 8.35 -10.49 -7.35
C GLU A 155 8.99 -9.10 -7.19
N ASP A 156 9.94 -8.81 -8.08
CA ASP A 156 10.64 -7.54 -8.15
C ASP A 156 10.02 -6.66 -9.24
N LEU A 157 9.74 -5.40 -8.89
CA LEU A 157 9.32 -4.36 -9.81
C LEU A 157 10.47 -3.38 -10.04
N TYR A 158 10.77 -3.10 -11.30
CA TYR A 158 11.83 -2.18 -11.71
C TYR A 158 11.18 -0.96 -12.37
N ILE A 159 11.43 0.24 -11.84
CA ILE A 159 10.96 1.51 -12.39
C ILE A 159 12.15 2.26 -12.97
N TYR A 160 12.13 2.51 -14.28
CA TYR A 160 13.31 2.95 -15.05
C TYR A 160 13.07 4.14 -15.97
N ASN A 161 11.83 4.61 -16.09
CA ASN A 161 11.50 5.78 -16.88
C ASN A 161 10.39 6.58 -16.20
N GLU A 162 10.55 7.89 -16.11
CA GLU A 162 9.49 8.79 -15.64
C GLU A 162 9.31 10.00 -16.57
N ILE A 163 8.07 10.44 -16.73
CA ILE A 163 7.76 11.81 -17.13
C ILE A 163 6.88 12.38 -16.03
N TYR A 164 7.38 13.40 -15.35
CA TYR A 164 6.72 13.99 -14.19
C TYR A 164 6.67 15.51 -14.37
N GLN A 165 5.54 16.04 -14.83
CA GLN A 165 5.47 17.45 -15.28
C GLN A 165 4.07 18.07 -15.17
N GLN A 166 4.00 19.34 -14.76
CA GLN A 166 2.79 20.15 -14.78
C GLN A 166 2.58 20.84 -16.14
N LYS A 167 1.33 21.22 -16.44
CA LYS A 167 0.92 22.02 -17.62
C LYS A 167 1.34 21.42 -18.95
N LEU A 168 1.41 20.09 -19.03
CA LEU A 168 1.78 19.37 -20.24
C LEU A 168 0.52 19.09 -21.07
N SER A 169 0.52 19.46 -22.35
CA SER A 169 -0.59 19.16 -23.25
C SER A 169 -0.57 17.68 -23.68
N ASN A 170 -1.74 17.10 -23.97
CA ASN A 170 -1.85 15.71 -24.43
C ASN A 170 -1.03 15.43 -25.70
N LYS A 171 -0.94 16.39 -26.61
CA LYS A 171 -0.10 16.26 -27.80
C LYS A 171 1.39 16.13 -27.43
N ARG A 172 1.88 17.02 -26.57
CA ARG A 172 3.29 17.00 -26.15
C ARG A 172 3.61 15.76 -25.32
N LEU A 173 2.67 15.34 -24.47
CA LEU A 173 2.77 14.10 -23.74
C LEU A 173 2.93 12.91 -24.67
N ALA A 174 2.10 12.81 -25.73
CA ALA A 174 2.19 11.73 -26.70
C ALA A 174 3.56 11.69 -27.39
N GLU A 175 4.08 12.85 -27.81
CA GLU A 175 5.42 12.98 -28.40
C GLU A 175 6.53 12.48 -27.47
N LEU A 176 6.40 12.73 -26.15
CA LEU A 176 7.38 12.28 -25.16
C LEU A 176 7.27 10.79 -24.86
N ILE A 177 6.05 10.23 -24.78
CA ILE A 177 5.82 8.84 -24.41
C ILE A 177 6.14 7.86 -25.56
N LEU A 178 5.80 8.23 -26.81
CA LEU A 178 5.88 7.34 -27.99
C LEU A 178 7.23 6.63 -28.15
N PRO A 179 8.39 7.30 -28.03
CA PRO A 179 9.71 6.65 -28.14
C PRO A 179 9.95 5.56 -27.09
N HIS A 180 9.32 5.67 -25.91
CA HIS A 180 9.52 4.73 -24.81
C HIS A 180 8.59 3.53 -24.87
N VAL A 181 7.35 3.73 -25.31
CA VAL A 181 6.32 2.66 -25.29
C VAL A 181 6.26 1.88 -26.60
N GLY A 182 6.67 2.48 -27.72
CA GLY A 182 6.50 1.89 -29.05
C GLY A 182 5.04 1.49 -29.32
N HIS A 183 4.79 0.17 -29.39
CA HIS A 183 3.45 -0.40 -29.63
C HIS A 183 2.80 -1.02 -28.39
N GLU A 184 3.39 -0.83 -27.22
CA GLU A 184 2.87 -1.36 -25.98
C GLU A 184 1.70 -0.55 -25.43
N ARG A 185 0.94 -1.17 -24.53
CA ARG A 185 -0.24 -0.57 -23.94
C ARG A 185 0.15 0.28 -22.73
N VAL A 186 -0.40 1.49 -22.67
CA VAL A 186 -0.34 2.37 -21.50
C VAL A 186 -1.65 2.26 -20.73
N MET A 187 -1.57 2.00 -19.43
CA MET A 187 -2.72 2.00 -18.54
C MET A 187 -2.80 3.34 -17.83
N ALA A 188 -3.87 4.09 -18.09
CA ALA A 188 -4.07 5.42 -17.56
C ALA A 188 -5.19 5.46 -16.51
N ASP A 189 -5.25 6.54 -15.72
CA ASP A 189 -6.43 6.83 -14.92
C ASP A 189 -7.68 6.88 -15.81
N SER A 190 -8.72 6.14 -15.42
CA SER A 190 -10.01 6.09 -16.10
C SER A 190 -10.89 7.31 -15.86
N ALA A 191 -10.56 8.19 -14.90
CA ALA A 191 -11.34 9.39 -14.61
C ALA A 191 -11.31 10.43 -15.74
N GLU A 192 -10.34 10.36 -16.66
CA GLU A 192 -10.14 11.30 -17.77
C GLU A 192 -10.35 10.65 -19.17
N PRO A 193 -11.57 10.21 -19.51
CA PRO A 193 -11.83 9.49 -20.75
C PRO A 193 -11.55 10.31 -22.02
N LYS A 194 -11.68 11.64 -21.95
CA LYS A 194 -11.37 12.53 -23.08
C LYS A 194 -9.88 12.51 -23.42
N SER A 195 -9.02 12.65 -22.40
CA SER A 195 -7.56 12.60 -22.57
C SER A 195 -7.11 11.25 -23.13
N ILE A 196 -7.72 10.14 -22.70
CA ILE A 196 -7.45 8.82 -23.28
C ILE A 196 -7.77 8.78 -24.78
N VAL A 197 -8.93 9.32 -25.20
CA VAL A 197 -9.33 9.35 -26.61
C VAL A 197 -8.37 10.23 -27.43
N GLU A 198 -7.98 11.39 -26.91
CA GLU A 198 -7.02 12.27 -27.59
C GLU A 198 -5.65 11.61 -27.76
N LEU A 199 -5.11 10.99 -26.71
CA LEU A 199 -3.82 10.28 -26.77
C LEU A 199 -3.85 9.12 -27.77
N ARG A 200 -4.98 8.41 -27.89
CA ARG A 200 -5.17 7.42 -28.96
C ARG A 200 -5.13 8.05 -30.35
N GLY A 201 -5.73 9.22 -30.51
CA GLY A 201 -5.65 10.01 -31.76
C GLY A 201 -4.22 10.40 -32.13
N TYR A 202 -3.33 10.55 -31.14
CA TYR A 202 -1.90 10.80 -31.35
C TYR A 202 -1.05 9.52 -31.51
N GLY A 203 -1.67 8.35 -31.63
CA GLY A 203 -0.99 7.09 -31.94
C GLY A 203 -0.62 6.23 -30.73
N LEU A 204 -0.93 6.65 -29.50
CA LEU A 204 -0.70 5.83 -28.31
C LEU A 204 -1.79 4.76 -28.12
N ARG A 205 -1.39 3.59 -27.63
CA ARG A 205 -2.34 2.54 -27.20
C ARG A 205 -2.69 2.71 -25.73
N VAL A 206 -3.54 3.69 -25.41
CA VAL A 206 -3.94 3.99 -24.03
C VAL A 206 -5.24 3.31 -23.64
N ASN A 207 -5.33 2.74 -22.44
CA ASN A 207 -6.55 2.18 -21.87
C ASN A 207 -6.72 2.68 -20.43
N GLY A 208 -7.97 2.96 -20.02
CA GLY A 208 -8.27 3.25 -18.62
C GLY A 208 -8.10 2.01 -17.76
N ALA A 209 -7.43 2.15 -16.61
CA ALA A 209 -7.37 1.11 -15.59
C ALA A 209 -8.77 0.85 -15.01
N LYS A 210 -9.12 -0.41 -14.77
CA LYS A 210 -10.42 -0.76 -14.16
C LYS A 210 -10.34 -0.49 -12.65
N LYS A 211 -11.14 0.46 -12.16
CA LYS A 211 -11.25 0.79 -10.73
C LYS A 211 -12.52 0.19 -10.12
N GLY A 212 -12.41 -0.37 -8.93
CA GLY A 212 -13.53 -0.72 -8.03
C GLY A 212 -13.38 0.06 -6.70
N PRO A 213 -14.37 0.00 -5.80
CA PRO A 213 -14.37 0.77 -4.54
C PRO A 213 -13.05 0.63 -3.75
N ASP A 214 -12.48 -0.58 -3.70
CA ASP A 214 -11.26 -0.86 -2.93
C ASP A 214 -9.99 -0.92 -3.80
N SER A 215 -10.02 -0.34 -5.00
CA SER A 215 -8.90 -0.45 -5.94
C SER A 215 -7.63 0.26 -5.48
N VAL A 216 -7.75 1.31 -4.63
CA VAL A 216 -6.61 2.00 -4.02
C VAL A 216 -5.90 1.10 -3.03
N ASP A 217 -6.60 0.68 -1.98
CA ASP A 217 -6.06 -0.21 -0.96
C ASP A 217 -5.49 -1.50 -1.57
N PHE A 218 -6.24 -2.16 -2.44
CA PHE A 218 -5.79 -3.40 -3.08
C PHE A 218 -4.49 -3.24 -3.87
N GLY A 219 -4.33 -2.14 -4.62
CA GLY A 219 -3.11 -1.92 -5.41
C GLY A 219 -1.93 -1.47 -4.56
N ILE A 220 -2.16 -0.72 -3.48
CA ILE A 220 -1.09 -0.37 -2.52
C ILE A 220 -0.61 -1.64 -1.80
N ARG A 221 -1.52 -2.46 -1.29
CA ARG A 221 -1.18 -3.76 -0.68
C ARG A 221 -0.43 -4.67 -1.66
N TRP A 222 -0.81 -4.70 -2.93
CA TRP A 222 -0.09 -5.48 -3.94
C TRP A 222 1.36 -4.99 -4.10
N LEU A 223 1.59 -3.68 -4.12
CA LEU A 223 2.94 -3.10 -4.17
C LEU A 223 3.74 -3.36 -2.89
N GLN A 224 3.12 -3.23 -1.71
CA GLN A 224 3.74 -3.55 -0.42
C GLN A 224 4.18 -5.03 -0.34
N ASN A 225 3.38 -5.91 -0.94
CA ASN A 225 3.65 -7.34 -0.99
C ASN A 225 4.70 -7.74 -2.03
N LEU A 226 5.23 -6.82 -2.84
CA LEU A 226 6.36 -7.13 -3.70
C LEU A 226 7.61 -7.40 -2.87
N ARG A 227 8.54 -8.19 -3.41
CA ARG A 227 9.80 -8.43 -2.72
C ARG A 227 10.64 -7.17 -2.70
N HIS A 228 10.80 -6.53 -3.87
CA HIS A 228 11.44 -5.23 -3.99
C HIS A 228 10.75 -4.37 -5.05
N ILE A 229 10.80 -3.06 -4.82
CA ILE A 229 10.53 -2.03 -5.81
C ILE A 229 11.86 -1.30 -6.05
N TYR A 230 12.57 -1.71 -7.09
CA TYR A 230 13.80 -1.07 -7.52
C TYR A 230 13.48 0.15 -8.38
N ILE A 231 13.98 1.31 -7.97
CA ILE A 231 13.79 2.56 -8.70
C ILE A 231 15.15 3.14 -9.04
N ASP A 232 15.40 3.42 -10.31
CA ASP A 232 16.60 4.16 -10.70
C ASP A 232 16.39 5.64 -10.36
N LYS A 233 16.89 6.12 -9.21
CA LYS A 233 16.64 7.49 -8.78
C LYS A 233 17.25 8.57 -9.69
N LYS A 234 18.21 8.20 -10.56
CA LYS A 234 18.79 9.16 -11.52
C LYS A 234 17.84 9.39 -12.68
N ARG A 235 17.12 8.34 -13.11
CA ARG A 235 16.12 8.41 -14.18
C ARG A 235 14.74 8.80 -13.66
N CYS A 236 14.42 8.35 -12.44
CA CYS A 236 13.10 8.47 -11.82
C CYS A 236 13.15 9.18 -10.44
N PRO A 237 13.73 10.40 -10.34
CA PRO A 237 13.91 11.08 -9.06
C PRO A 237 12.60 11.45 -8.37
N ASN A 238 11.54 11.83 -9.10
CA ASN A 238 10.27 12.19 -8.49
C ASN A 238 9.55 10.96 -7.97
N THR A 239 9.59 9.87 -8.73
CA THR A 239 9.01 8.59 -8.33
C THR A 239 9.69 8.04 -7.09
N TYR A 240 11.03 8.02 -7.07
CA TYR A 240 11.78 7.60 -5.89
C TYR A 240 11.39 8.45 -4.67
N ARG A 241 11.31 9.78 -4.82
CA ARG A 241 10.91 10.70 -3.75
C ARG A 241 9.50 10.41 -3.24
N GLU A 242 8.53 10.19 -4.11
CA GLU A 242 7.16 9.89 -3.67
C GLU A 242 7.12 8.57 -2.91
N PHE A 243 7.67 7.48 -3.46
CA PHE A 243 7.66 6.17 -2.81
C PHE A 243 8.31 6.16 -1.42
N VAL A 244 9.49 6.77 -1.26
CA VAL A 244 10.21 6.76 0.03
C VAL A 244 9.60 7.70 1.08
N ASN A 245 8.89 8.75 0.67
CA ASN A 245 8.27 9.72 1.59
C ASN A 245 6.76 9.50 1.76
N TYR A 246 6.18 8.47 1.14
CA TYR A 246 4.77 8.17 1.28
C TYR A 246 4.55 7.53 2.65
N GLU A 247 3.89 8.27 3.54
CA GLU A 247 3.58 7.84 4.89
C GLU A 247 2.07 7.76 5.11
N TYR A 248 1.57 6.91 6.01
CA TYR A 248 0.16 6.91 6.39
C TYR A 248 -0.28 8.29 6.90
N GLU A 249 -1.57 8.63 6.74
CA GLU A 249 -2.09 9.88 7.30
C GLU A 249 -2.02 9.86 8.82
N ARG A 250 -1.93 11.06 9.43
CA ARG A 250 -1.96 11.23 10.89
C ARG A 250 -3.25 11.94 11.30
N ASN A 251 -3.82 11.51 12.42
CA ASN A 251 -4.91 12.22 13.09
C ASN A 251 -4.40 13.52 13.75
N ARG A 252 -5.30 14.27 14.41
CA ARG A 252 -4.96 15.55 15.06
C ARG A 252 -4.01 15.37 16.24
N GLU A 253 -4.01 14.20 16.85
CA GLU A 253 -3.11 13.80 17.93
C GLU A 253 -1.72 13.40 17.42
N GLY A 254 -1.51 13.34 16.09
CA GLY A 254 -0.22 12.99 15.48
C GLY A 254 -0.01 11.47 15.29
N GLN A 255 -1.05 10.67 15.52
CA GLN A 255 -1.06 9.22 15.42
C GLN A 255 -1.45 8.77 14.02
N PHE A 256 -0.80 7.72 13.51
CA PHE A 256 -1.07 7.24 12.16
C PHE A 256 -2.41 6.48 12.07
N ILE A 257 -3.19 6.78 11.04
CA ILE A 257 -4.45 6.11 10.69
C ILE A 257 -4.28 5.28 9.41
N SER A 258 -5.09 4.23 9.24
CA SER A 258 -5.01 3.29 8.09
C SER A 258 -5.40 3.90 6.72
N ALA A 259 -5.63 5.21 6.67
CA ALA A 259 -5.88 5.95 5.44
C ALA A 259 -4.57 6.29 4.71
N TYR A 260 -4.55 6.04 3.41
CA TYR A 260 -3.45 6.46 2.53
C TYR A 260 -3.61 7.94 2.16
N PRO A 261 -2.55 8.76 2.22
CA PRO A 261 -2.69 10.18 1.89
C PRO A 261 -3.05 10.41 0.43
N ASP A 262 -3.96 11.35 0.21
CA ASP A 262 -4.29 11.85 -1.12
C ASP A 262 -3.37 13.02 -1.53
N LYS A 263 -2.05 12.85 -1.35
CA LYS A 263 -1.02 13.83 -1.67
C LYS A 263 0.30 13.16 -2.04
N ASN A 264 1.01 13.72 -3.02
CA ASN A 264 2.32 13.23 -3.48
C ASN A 264 2.29 11.73 -3.85
N ASN A 265 1.19 11.29 -4.47
CA ASN A 265 0.91 9.90 -4.83
C ASN A 265 0.84 9.68 -6.35
N HIS A 266 1.12 10.68 -7.18
CA HIS A 266 0.90 10.64 -8.63
C HIS A 266 1.67 9.51 -9.33
N SER A 267 2.94 9.30 -8.98
CA SER A 267 3.75 8.19 -9.48
C SER A 267 3.34 6.85 -8.88
N ILE A 268 2.86 6.82 -7.63
CA ILE A 268 2.33 5.60 -6.99
C ILE A 268 1.04 5.18 -7.72
N ASP A 269 0.16 6.11 -8.05
CA ASP A 269 -1.05 5.84 -8.83
C ASP A 269 -0.74 5.46 -10.28
N ALA A 270 0.18 6.15 -10.95
CA ALA A 270 0.66 5.72 -12.26
C ALA A 270 1.20 4.29 -12.22
N CYS A 271 2.01 3.96 -11.20
CA CYS A 271 2.54 2.62 -10.98
C CYS A 271 1.43 1.58 -10.82
N ARG A 272 0.45 1.87 -9.97
CA ARG A 272 -0.74 1.03 -9.74
C ARG A 272 -1.52 0.80 -11.04
N TYR A 273 -1.77 1.84 -11.82
CA TYR A 273 -2.48 1.71 -13.10
C TYR A 273 -1.71 0.84 -14.08
N GLY A 274 -0.41 1.08 -14.25
CA GLY A 274 0.47 0.29 -15.12
C GLY A 274 0.52 -1.19 -14.72
N CYS A 275 0.49 -1.47 -13.40
CA CYS A 275 0.51 -2.82 -12.85
C CYS A 275 -0.87 -3.48 -12.75
N SER A 276 -1.97 -2.74 -12.96
CA SER A 276 -3.33 -3.28 -12.84
C SER A 276 -3.59 -4.59 -13.63
N PRO A 277 -3.03 -4.82 -14.84
CA PRO A 277 -3.20 -6.10 -15.53
C PRO A 277 -2.54 -7.29 -14.82
N LEU A 278 -1.47 -7.05 -14.06
CA LEU A 278 -0.78 -8.07 -13.27
C LEU A 278 -1.62 -8.46 -12.05
N MET A 279 -2.20 -7.45 -11.38
CA MET A 279 -3.02 -7.65 -10.19
C MET A 279 -4.30 -8.45 -10.51
N ALA A 280 -4.90 -8.21 -11.68
CA ALA A 280 -6.07 -8.96 -12.13
C ALA A 280 -5.77 -10.46 -12.38
N ARG A 281 -4.57 -10.80 -12.84
CA ARG A 281 -4.15 -12.20 -13.07
C ARG A 281 -3.93 -12.95 -11.75
N ASN A 282 -3.44 -12.26 -10.72
CA ASN A 282 -3.27 -12.86 -9.39
C ASN A 282 -4.62 -13.21 -8.74
N ARG A 283 -5.69 -12.43 -8.98
CA ARG A 283 -7.04 -12.75 -8.48
C ARG A 283 -7.57 -14.11 -8.98
N ILE A 284 -7.20 -14.51 -10.20
CA ILE A 284 -7.68 -15.77 -10.79
C ILE A 284 -7.00 -16.99 -10.15
N LYS A 285 -5.75 -16.85 -9.67
CA LYS A 285 -5.03 -17.96 -9.03
C LYS A 285 -5.48 -18.27 -7.60
N ILE A 286 -6.11 -17.32 -6.90
CA ILE A 286 -6.53 -17.47 -5.49
C ILE A 286 -7.90 -18.17 -5.38
N MET A 287 -8.68 -18.24 -6.46
CA MET A 287 -10.03 -18.85 -6.46
C MET A 287 -10.06 -20.34 -6.84
N HIS A 288 -8.99 -21.10 -6.58
CA HIS A 288 -8.93 -22.54 -6.82
C HIS A 288 -8.44 -23.31 -5.60
#